data_AF-A0A5K1HA66-F1
#
_entry.id   AF-A0A5K1HA66-F1
#
_cell.length_a   1.000
_cell.length_b   1.000
_cell.length_c   1.000
_cell.angle_alpha   90.00
_cell.angle_beta   90.00
_cell.angle_gamma   90.00
#
_symmetry.space_group_name_H-M   'P 1'
#
loop_
_entity.id
_entity.type
_entity.pdbx_description
1 polymer ?
#
loop_
_entity_poly.entity_id
_entity_poly.type
_entity_poly.pdbx_seq_one_letter_code
_entity_poly.pdbx_strand_id
1 'polypeptide(L)' 'LEGIVNQGKLVPDGIIMSLLSQRLENGQARGESGFILDGFPRTIKQA' A
#
# COMPACT_ATOMS: atom_id res chain seq x y z
N LEU A 1 11.05 7.62 0.77
CA LEU A 1 9.58 7.80 0.90
C LEU A 1 9.24 9.12 1.56
N GLU A 2 9.85 9.46 2.70
CA GLU A 2 9.60 10.72 3.43
C GLU A 2 9.60 11.96 2.54
N GLY A 3 10.59 12.14 1.66
CA GLY A 3 10.61 13.31 0.77
C GLY A 3 9.43 13.42 -0.22
N ILE A 4 8.84 12.29 -0.64
CA ILE A 4 7.68 12.28 -1.56
C ILE A 4 6.39 12.53 -0.76
N VAL A 5 6.24 11.84 0.36
CA VAL A 5 5.08 11.94 1.25
C VAL A 5 4.97 13.33 1.88
N ASN A 6 6.08 13.88 2.38
CA ASN A 6 6.12 15.20 3.01
C ASN A 6 5.87 16.34 2.02
N GLN A 7 6.06 16.09 0.72
CA GLN A 7 5.72 17.03 -0.36
C GLN A 7 4.26 16.87 -0.84
N GLY A 8 3.47 15.98 -0.23
CA GLY A 8 2.10 15.68 -0.65
C GLY A 8 2.00 15.04 -2.03
N LYS A 9 3.12 14.52 -2.57
CA LYS A 9 3.15 13.89 -3.88
C LYS A 9 2.67 12.45 -3.80
N LEU A 10 2.05 11.99 -4.87
CA LEU A 10 1.68 10.58 -4.99
C LEU A 10 2.96 9.73 -5.02
N VAL A 11 3.00 8.72 -4.15
CA VAL A 11 4.06 7.72 -4.16
C VAL A 11 3.88 6.85 -5.42
N PRO A 12 4.96 6.51 -6.15
CA PRO A 12 4.87 5.64 -7.32
C PRO A 12 4.14 4.33 -7.04
N ASP A 13 3.25 3.94 -7.95
CA ASP A 13 2.38 2.76 -7.81
C ASP A 13 3.17 1.48 -7.48
N GLY A 14 4.31 1.25 -8.15
CA GLY A 14 5.14 0.06 -7.90
C GLY A 14 5.69 -0.02 -6.46
N ILE A 15 5.96 1.11 -5.82
CA ILE A 15 6.40 1.14 -4.42
C ILE A 15 5.22 0.84 -3.49
N ILE A 16 4.04 1.39 -3.77
CA ILE A 16 2.81 1.10 -3.03
C ILE A 16 2.47 -0.38 -3.11
N MET A 17 2.56 -1.00 -4.29
CA MET A 17 2.30 -2.43 -4.49
C MET A 17 3.26 -3.30 -3.68
N SER A 18 4.56 -3.01 -3.73
CA SER A 18 5.57 -3.76 -2.97
C SER A 18 5.31 -3.71 -1.46
N LEU A 19 5.00 -2.52 -0.92
CA LEU A 19 4.67 -2.32 0.49
C LEU A 19 3.38 -3.06 0.88
N LEU A 20 2.35 -2.97 0.03
CA LEU A 20 1.06 -3.59 0.29
C LEU A 20 1.20 -5.12 0.31
N SER A 21 1.84 -5.72 -0.70
CA SER A 21 2.09 -7.16 -0.76
C SER A 21 2.81 -7.67 0.48
N GLN A 22 3.90 -7.01 0.87
CA GLN A 22 4.65 -7.39 2.08
C GLN A 22 3.78 -7.31 3.35
N ARG A 23 2.91 -6.29 3.46
CA ARG A 23 2.00 -6.15 4.62
C ARG A 23 0.93 -7.23 4.64
N LEU A 24 0.37 -7.59 3.49
CA LEU A 24 -0.66 -8.63 3.36
C LEU A 24 -0.07 -10.00 3.69
N GLU A 25 1.10 -10.34 3.14
CA GLU A 25 1.83 -11.58 3.43
C GLU A 25 2.14 -11.71 4.93
N ASN A 26 2.66 -10.65 5.54
CA ASN A 26 2.93 -10.61 6.98
C ASN A 26 1.65 -10.74 7.81
N GLY A 27 0.54 -10.14 7.37
CA GLY A 27 -0.76 -10.25 8.04
C GLY A 27 -1.30 -11.67 7.99
N GLN A 28 -1.27 -12.28 6.81
CA GLN A 28 -1.68 -13.67 6.59
C GLN A 28 -0.85 -14.62 7.45
N ALA A 29 0.48 -14.44 7.51
CA ALA A 29 1.36 -15.25 8.36
C ALA A 29 1.05 -15.13 9.86
N ARG A 30 0.45 -14.01 10.29
CA ARG A 30 -0.01 -13.78 11.67
C ARG A 30 -1.46 -14.23 11.92
N GLY A 31 -2.14 -14.78 10.90
CA GLY A 31 -3.53 -15.22 11.00
C GLY A 31 -4.56 -14.08 10.93
N GLU A 32 -4.21 -12.92 10.36
CA GLU A 32 -5.18 -11.85 10.11
C GLU A 32 -6.22 -12.32 9.06
N SER A 33 -7.51 -12.16 9.35
CA SER A 33 -8.61 -12.67 8.52
C SER A 33 -9.08 -11.70 7.43
N GLY A 34 -8.52 -10.49 7.36
CA GLY A 34 -8.92 -9.48 6.40
C GLY A 34 -8.26 -8.13 6.65
N PHE A 35 -8.53 -7.20 5.74
CA PHE A 35 -7.91 -5.87 5.72
C PHE A 35 -8.92 -4.82 5.26
N ILE A 36 -8.74 -3.58 5.73
CA ILE A 36 -9.41 -2.40 5.20
C ILE A 36 -8.33 -1.55 4.54
N LEU A 37 -8.48 -1.31 3.24
CA LEU A 37 -7.59 -0.46 2.47
C LEU A 37 -8.20 0.94 2.39
N ASP A 38 -7.80 1.80 3.32
CA ASP A 38 -8.29 3.18 3.35
C ASP A 38 -7.49 4.08 2.38
N GLY A 39 -8.21 4.76 1.50
CA GLY A 39 -7.62 5.62 0.47
C GLY A 39 -6.82 4.87 -0.58
N PHE A 40 -7.11 3.59 -0.83
CA PHE A 40 -6.54 2.77 -1.91
C PHE A 40 -7.66 1.93 -2.57
N PRO A 41 -7.65 1.75 -3.90
CA PRO A 41 -6.72 2.32 -4.88
C PRO A 41 -6.96 3.83 -5.12
N ARG A 42 -5.89 4.59 -5.34
CA ARG A 42 -5.92 6.01 -5.74
C ARG A 42 -5.88 6.23 -7.25
N THR A 43 -5.43 5.24 -8.01
CA THR A 43 -5.35 5.29 -9.47
C THR A 43 -5.90 4.00 -10.06
N ILE A 44 -6.34 4.03 -11.32
CA ILE A 44 -6.85 2.84 -12.03
C ILE A 44 -5.77 1.76 -12.15
N LYS A 45 -4.50 2.15 -12.26
CA LYS A 45 -3.37 1.21 -12.36
C LYS A 45 -3.13 0.43 -11.06
N GLN A 46 -3.72 0.87 -9.94
CA GLN A 46 -3.62 0.20 -8.66
C GLN A 46 -4.74 -0.84 -8.43
N ALA A 47 -5.74 -0.91 -9.31
CA ALA A 47 -6.91 -1.80 -9.19
C ALA A 47 -6.76 -3.07 -10.05
#